data_AF-A0A9N7YTY6-F1
#
_entry.id   AF-A0A9N7YTY6-F1
#
_cell.length_a   1.000
_cell.length_b   1.000
_cell.length_c   1.000
_cell.angle_alpha   90.00
_cell.angle_beta   90.00
_cell.angle_gamma   90.00
#
_symmetry.space_group_name_H-M   'P 1'
#
loop_
_entity.id
_entity.type
_entity.pdbx_description
1 polymer ?
#
loop_
_entity_poly.entity_id
_entity_poly.type
_entity_poly.pdbx_seq_one_letter_code
_entity_poly.pdbx_strand_id
1 'polypeptide(L)'
;MILLHLLFALTLGAVSPSDGPEGANLVSIHSLDEENFIKALIKDFDHAEGWTWIGLSHVHKQRSWMWSDGSAVKFTFWSQGQPDHLDKEDCIHTNFQAAKKWNDLHCNGLIPSVCASHII
;
A
#
# COMPACT_ATOMS: atom_id res chain seq x y z
N MET A 1 -5.04 -16.88 10.60
CA MET A 1 -3.86 -17.49 9.95
C MET A 1 -3.98 -17.22 8.46
N ILE A 2 -3.54 -16.04 8.03
CA ILE A 2 -3.26 -15.75 6.63
C ILE A 2 -1.89 -16.39 6.38
N LEU A 3 -1.90 -17.72 6.28
CA LEU A 3 -0.73 -18.50 5.91
C LEU A 3 -1.11 -19.26 4.65
N LEU A 4 -0.19 -19.24 3.70
CA LEU A 4 -0.14 -19.99 2.45
C LEU A 4 -0.64 -19.23 1.21
N HIS A 5 0.34 -18.81 0.42
CA HIS A 5 0.34 -18.48 -1.02
C HIS A 5 0.39 -17.00 -1.44
N LEU A 6 1.32 -16.23 -0.86
CA LEU A 6 1.91 -15.06 -1.52
C LEU A 6 2.99 -15.47 -2.54
N LEU A 7 2.70 -16.45 -3.40
CA LEU A 7 3.72 -17.00 -4.32
C LEU A 7 3.69 -16.43 -5.74
N PHE A 8 2.70 -15.63 -6.14
CA PHE A 8 2.68 -15.05 -7.49
C PHE A 8 1.94 -13.71 -7.55
N ALA A 9 2.56 -12.61 -7.11
CA ALA A 9 2.25 -11.27 -7.63
C ALA A 9 3.45 -10.33 -7.46
N LEU A 10 4.63 -10.78 -7.89
CA LEU A 10 5.81 -9.94 -8.06
C LEU A 10 5.82 -9.42 -9.49
N THR A 11 4.92 -8.51 -9.81
CA THR A 11 5.21 -7.55 -10.87
C THR A 11 5.77 -6.33 -10.17
N LEU A 12 7.09 -6.21 -10.12
CA LEU A 12 7.79 -4.93 -10.05
C LEU A 12 7.48 -4.15 -11.34
N GLY A 13 6.20 -3.83 -11.55
CA GLY A 13 5.73 -2.91 -12.57
C GLY A 13 5.38 -1.62 -11.85
N ALA A 14 5.80 -0.49 -12.39
CA ALA A 14 5.29 0.80 -11.96
C ALA A 14 3.79 0.84 -12.29
N VAL A 15 2.97 0.46 -11.32
CA VAL A 15 1.51 0.48 -11.45
C VAL A 15 1.03 1.62 -10.58
N SER A 16 0.35 2.58 -11.19
CA SER A 16 -0.32 3.65 -10.45
C SER A 16 -1.39 3.00 -9.55
N PRO A 17 -1.70 3.53 -8.36
CA PRO A 17 -2.74 2.96 -7.52
C PRO A 17 -4.13 2.94 -8.18
N SER A 18 -4.32 3.69 -9.26
CA SER A 18 -5.52 3.68 -10.10
C SER A 18 -5.60 2.52 -11.12
N ASP A 19 -4.47 1.86 -11.45
CA ASP A 19 -4.37 0.88 -12.54
C ASP A 19 -3.99 -0.53 -12.04
N GLY A 20 -4.47 -0.93 -10.86
CA GLY A 20 -4.16 -2.25 -10.26
C GLY A 20 -4.38 -3.42 -11.23
N PRO A 21 -3.55 -4.49 -11.16
CA PRO A 21 -3.62 -5.61 -12.11
C PRO A 21 -4.98 -6.31 -12.06
N GLU A 22 -5.51 -6.69 -13.23
CA GLU A 22 -6.79 -7.40 -13.35
C GLU A 22 -6.79 -8.67 -12.48
N GLY A 23 -7.70 -8.74 -11.51
CA GLY A 23 -7.84 -9.89 -10.61
C GLY A 23 -7.05 -9.83 -9.30
N ALA A 24 -6.37 -8.73 -8.99
CA ALA A 24 -5.77 -8.49 -7.67
C ALA A 24 -5.95 -7.03 -7.21
N ASN A 25 -5.91 -6.83 -5.90
CA ASN A 25 -5.99 -5.50 -5.28
C ASN A 25 -4.62 -5.10 -4.75
N LEU A 26 -4.36 -3.81 -4.59
CA LEU A 26 -3.23 -3.37 -3.79
C LEU A 26 -3.44 -3.79 -2.33
N VAL A 27 -2.34 -4.11 -1.64
CA VAL A 27 -2.39 -4.72 -0.31
C VAL A 27 -3.11 -3.84 0.70
N SER A 28 -4.02 -4.46 1.45
CA SER A 28 -4.62 -3.90 2.66
C SER A 28 -3.83 -4.32 3.90
N ILE A 29 -3.74 -3.42 4.89
CA ILE A 29 -2.97 -3.67 6.12
C ILE A 29 -3.88 -3.42 7.32
N HIS A 30 -4.14 -4.48 8.08
CA HIS A 30 -5.11 -4.51 9.18
C HIS A 30 -4.47 -4.67 10.56
N SER A 31 -3.16 -4.88 10.63
CA SER A 31 -2.45 -5.03 11.89
C SER A 31 -0.97 -4.66 11.77
N LEU A 32 -0.31 -4.50 12.92
CA LEU A 32 1.14 -4.32 12.97
C LEU A 32 1.89 -5.56 12.46
N ASP A 33 1.35 -6.76 12.65
CA ASP A 33 1.95 -8.00 12.16
C ASP A 33 1.95 -8.05 10.63
N GLU A 34 0.84 -7.64 10.00
CA GLU A 34 0.76 -7.51 8.54
C GLU A 34 1.70 -6.42 8.02
N GLU A 35 1.77 -5.25 8.67
CA GLU A 35 2.73 -4.19 8.31
C GLU A 35 4.18 -4.70 8.35
N ASN A 36 4.56 -5.43 9.40
CA ASN A 36 5.89 -6.00 9.54
C ASN A 36 6.17 -7.06 8.47
N PHE A 37 5.18 -7.89 8.16
CA PHE A 37 5.29 -8.90 7.11
C PHE A 37 5.50 -8.25 5.73
N ILE A 38 4.72 -7.21 5.39
CA ILE A 38 4.87 -6.46 4.13
C ILE A 38 6.23 -5.78 4.03
N LYS A 39 6.75 -5.21 5.13
CA LYS A 39 8.10 -4.65 5.17
C LYS A 39 9.20 -5.68 4.93
N ALA A 40 9.09 -6.85 5.55
CA ALA A 40 10.02 -7.95 5.32
C ALA A 40 9.99 -8.38 3.84
N LEU A 41 8.77 -8.52 3.29
CA LEU A 41 8.59 -8.84 1.88
C LEU A 41 9.24 -7.78 0.98
N ILE A 42 8.98 -6.49 1.18
CA ILE A 42 9.60 -5.41 0.39
C ILE A 42 11.12 -5.51 0.49
N LYS A 43 11.67 -5.70 1.69
CA LYS A 43 13.11 -5.78 1.92
C LYS A 43 13.79 -6.96 1.22
N ASP A 44 13.08 -8.07 1.05
CA ASP A 44 13.59 -9.24 0.33
C ASP A 44 13.73 -8.98 -1.19
N PHE A 45 12.94 -8.05 -1.75
CA PHE A 45 13.00 -7.66 -3.17
C PHE A 45 13.77 -6.37 -3.43
N ASP A 46 13.66 -5.41 -2.52
CA ASP A 46 14.34 -4.12 -2.54
C ASP A 46 14.99 -3.88 -1.17
N HIS A 47 16.27 -4.23 -1.08
CA HIS A 47 17.08 -4.00 0.12
C HIS A 47 17.25 -2.52 0.49
N ALA A 48 16.98 -1.59 -0.43
CA ALA A 48 16.99 -0.16 -0.12
C ALA A 48 15.71 0.30 0.59
N GLU A 49 14.69 -0.56 0.64
CA GLU A 49 13.39 -0.31 1.26
C GLU A 49 12.80 1.01 0.73
N GLY A 50 12.72 1.13 -0.60
CA GLY A 50 12.20 2.27 -1.32
C GLY A 50 10.70 2.49 -1.09
N TRP A 51 10.20 3.66 -1.51
CA TRP A 51 8.77 3.95 -1.44
C TRP A 51 7.98 2.93 -2.26
N THR A 52 6.92 2.42 -1.66
CA THR A 52 6.13 1.34 -2.24
C THR A 52 4.66 1.60 -1.99
N TRP A 53 3.86 1.59 -3.05
CA TRP A 53 2.41 1.75 -2.99
C TRP A 53 1.73 0.64 -2.20
N ILE A 54 0.77 1.03 -1.37
CA ILE A 54 -0.19 0.14 -0.69
C ILE A 54 -1.62 0.54 -1.09
N GLY A 55 -2.61 -0.29 -0.76
CA GLY A 55 -3.96 -0.14 -1.30
C GLY A 55 -4.84 0.91 -0.66
N LEU A 56 -4.33 1.73 0.26
CA LEU A 56 -5.10 2.79 0.91
C LEU A 56 -5.14 4.01 -0.01
N SER A 57 -6.32 4.59 -0.20
CA SER A 57 -6.47 5.81 -1.00
C SER A 57 -7.68 6.66 -0.57
N HIS A 58 -7.66 7.95 -0.94
CA HIS A 58 -8.74 8.93 -0.74
C HIS A 58 -9.48 9.28 -2.05
N VAL A 59 -9.25 8.53 -3.12
CA VAL A 59 -9.79 8.83 -4.48
C VAL A 59 -11.30 8.57 -4.64
N HIS A 60 -11.96 7.97 -3.64
CA HIS A 60 -13.37 7.61 -3.76
C HIS A 60 -14.31 8.79 -3.46
N LYS A 61 -15.43 8.87 -4.21
CA LYS A 61 -16.45 9.94 -4.13
C LYS A 61 -16.98 10.25 -2.72
N GLN A 62 -16.79 9.35 -1.76
CA GLN A 62 -17.24 9.47 -0.37
C GLN A 62 -16.28 10.28 0.54
N ARG A 63 -15.14 10.78 0.03
CA ARG A 63 -14.16 11.61 0.78
C ARG A 63 -13.65 10.93 2.07
N SER A 64 -13.44 9.62 2.01
CA SER A 64 -12.88 8.84 3.13
C SER A 64 -11.78 7.91 2.62
N TRP A 65 -10.80 7.63 3.49
CA TRP A 65 -9.80 6.61 3.25
C TRP A 65 -10.46 5.23 3.06
N MET A 66 -10.10 4.53 1.99
CA MET A 66 -10.62 3.20 1.67
C MET A 66 -9.49 2.32 1.13
N TRP A 67 -9.53 1.04 1.52
CA TRP A 67 -8.68 0.03 0.92
C TRP A 67 -9.25 -0.39 -0.44
N SER A 68 -8.36 -0.65 -1.41
CA SER A 68 -8.75 -1.06 -2.77
C SER A 68 -9.51 -2.39 -2.83
N ASP A 69 -9.38 -3.24 -1.81
CA ASP A 69 -10.14 -4.49 -1.65
C ASP A 69 -11.53 -4.32 -1.01
N GLY A 70 -11.91 -3.08 -0.65
CA GLY A 70 -13.17 -2.76 -0.01
C GLY A 70 -13.24 -3.05 1.49
N SER A 71 -12.14 -3.50 2.11
CA SER A 71 -12.07 -3.74 3.55
C SER A 71 -12.12 -2.42 4.34
N ALA A 72 -12.54 -2.51 5.61
CA ALA A 72 -12.66 -1.34 6.48
C ALA A 72 -11.29 -0.87 7.01
N VAL A 73 -11.06 0.44 7.02
CA VAL A 73 -9.87 1.05 7.63
C VAL A 73 -10.02 1.07 9.15
N LYS A 74 -9.37 0.11 9.82
CA LYS A 74 -9.35 -0.01 11.30
C LYS A 74 -7.97 0.17 11.92
N PHE A 75 -6.93 0.11 11.10
CA PHE A 75 -5.54 0.24 11.47
C PHE A 75 -4.90 1.31 10.59
N THR A 76 -4.06 2.14 11.18
CA THR A 76 -3.26 3.12 10.45
C THR A 76 -1.84 3.16 10.98
N PHE A 77 -0.89 3.40 10.08
CA PHE A 77 0.53 3.47 10.41
C PHE A 77 1.20 4.72 9.84
N TRP A 78 0.50 5.86 9.94
CA TRP A 78 0.96 7.16 9.46
C TRP A 78 2.28 7.60 10.08
N SER A 79 3.11 8.23 9.26
CA SER A 79 4.25 9.01 9.75
C SER A 79 3.77 10.20 10.56
N GLN A 80 4.66 10.77 11.37
CA GLN A 80 4.35 11.98 12.11
C GLN A 80 4.03 13.12 11.13
N GLY A 81 2.87 13.74 11.29
CA GLY A 81 2.38 14.81 10.41
C GLY A 81 1.52 14.33 9.25
N GLN A 82 1.36 13.02 9.06
CA GLN A 82 0.60 12.45 7.94
C GLN A 82 -0.77 11.87 8.36
N PRO A 83 -1.75 11.81 7.44
CA PRO A 83 -1.71 12.41 6.09
C PRO A 83 -1.87 13.94 6.16
N ASP A 84 -1.14 14.66 5.33
CA ASP A 84 -1.16 16.13 5.27
C ASP A 84 -1.99 16.67 4.10
N HIS A 85 -2.38 15.79 3.16
CA HIS A 85 -3.22 16.10 2.01
C HIS A 85 -2.70 17.26 1.17
N LEU A 86 -1.38 17.43 1.10
CA LEU A 86 -0.77 18.46 0.27
C LEU A 86 -1.18 18.24 -1.18
N ASP A 87 -1.64 19.28 -1.87
CA ASP A 87 -1.92 19.28 -3.32
C ASP A 87 -2.76 18.10 -3.90
N LYS A 88 -3.65 17.49 -3.08
CA LYS A 88 -4.47 16.29 -3.44
C LYS A 88 -3.66 14.99 -3.54
N GLU A 89 -2.80 14.77 -2.57
CA GLU A 89 -2.17 13.49 -2.31
C GLU A 89 -3.20 12.47 -1.79
N ASP A 90 -3.76 11.70 -2.72
CA ASP A 90 -4.87 10.77 -2.43
C ASP A 90 -4.42 9.29 -2.39
N CYS A 91 -3.12 8.99 -2.56
CA CYS A 91 -2.61 7.61 -2.61
C CYS A 91 -1.51 7.37 -1.59
N ILE A 92 -1.48 6.17 -0.99
CA ILE A 92 -0.59 5.90 0.14
C ILE A 92 0.56 5.00 -0.23
N HIS A 93 1.76 5.41 0.17
CA HIS A 93 2.94 4.57 0.13
C HIS A 93 3.50 4.33 1.54
N THR A 94 4.23 3.22 1.70
CA THR A 94 5.01 2.93 2.91
C THR A 94 6.48 3.32 2.73
N ASN A 95 7.31 3.02 3.73
CA ASN A 95 8.74 3.30 3.77
C ASN A 95 9.12 4.79 3.72
N PHE A 96 8.24 5.66 4.22
CA PHE A 96 8.53 7.09 4.31
C PHE A 96 9.49 7.42 5.46
N GLN A 97 10.55 8.17 5.13
CA GLN A 97 11.58 8.65 6.06
C GLN A 97 12.23 7.54 6.90
N ALA A 98 12.96 7.91 7.97
CA ALA A 98 13.63 6.97 8.86
C ALA A 98 12.65 6.07 9.65
N ALA A 99 11.42 6.55 9.88
CA ALA A 99 10.40 5.79 10.61
C ALA A 99 9.76 4.66 9.76
N LYS A 100 9.98 4.68 8.44
CA LYS A 100 9.42 3.73 7.46
C LYS A 100 7.91 3.58 7.63
N LYS A 101 7.21 4.69 7.80
CA LYS A 101 5.76 4.75 8.02
C LYS A 101 5.03 5.16 6.75
N TRP A 102 3.71 5.28 6.83
CA TRP A 102 2.87 5.66 5.69
C TRP A 102 2.86 7.17 5.46
N ASN A 103 2.76 7.54 4.19
CA ASN A 103 2.64 8.91 3.70
C ASN A 103 1.72 8.93 2.48
N ASP A 104 0.91 9.97 2.36
CA ASP A 104 0.16 10.27 1.14
C ASP A 104 1.05 10.92 0.09
N LEU A 105 0.81 10.57 -1.18
CA LEU A 105 1.54 11.07 -2.33
C LEU A 105 0.59 11.11 -3.54
N HIS A 106 0.96 11.89 -4.56
CA HIS A 106 0.23 11.98 -5.79
C HIS A 106 0.17 10.61 -6.47
N CYS A 107 -1.04 10.17 -6.84
CA CYS A 107 -1.28 8.84 -7.39
C CYS A 107 -0.55 8.54 -8.72
N ASN A 108 -0.01 9.56 -9.39
CA ASN A 108 0.73 9.40 -10.64
C ASN A 108 2.22 9.05 -10.44
N GLY A 109 2.67 8.85 -9.19
CA GLY A 109 4.04 8.44 -8.89
C GLY A 109 4.37 7.06 -9.45
N LEU A 110 5.50 6.98 -10.16
CA LEU A 110 6.03 5.73 -10.72
C LEU A 110 6.95 5.05 -9.70
N ILE A 111 6.36 4.36 -8.73
CA ILE A 111 7.07 3.57 -7.71
C ILE A 111 6.53 2.13 -7.66
N PRO A 112 7.28 1.17 -7.08
CA PRO A 112 6.82 -0.20 -6.87
C PRO A 112 5.50 -0.26 -6.08
N SER A 113 4.80 -1.38 -6.18
CA SER A 113 3.56 -1.63 -5.44
C SER A 113 3.52 -3.04 -4.87
N VAL A 114 2.74 -3.26 -3.80
CA VAL A 114 2.46 -4.59 -3.27
C VAL A 114 0.99 -4.93 -3.52
N CYS A 115 0.74 -6.07 -4.17
CA CYS A 115 -0.60 -6.58 -4.46
C CYS A 115 -0.96 -7.78 -3.58
N ALA A 116 -2.26 -7.95 -3.32
CA ALA A 116 -2.85 -9.11 -2.70
C ALA A 116 -4.01 -9.63 -3.58
N SER A 117 -3.99 -10.93 -3.88
CA SER A 117 -5.09 -11.60 -4.59
C SER A 117 -5.97 -12.35 -3.60
N HIS A 118 -7.28 -12.15 -3.66
CA HIS A 118 -8.23 -13.09 -3.07
C HIS A 118 -8.31 -14.32 -3.96
N ILE A 119 -7.82 -15.46 -3.48
CA ILE A 119 -8.07 -16.75 -4.14
C ILE A 119 -9.41 -17.26 -3.60
N ILE A 120 -10.39 -17.42 -4.49
CA ILE A 120 -11.67 -18.11 -4.22
C ILE A 120 -11.41 -19.62 -4.24
#